data_AF-A0A292ZHU4-F1
#
_entry.id   AF-A0A292ZHU4-F1
#
_cell.length_a   1.000
_cell.length_b   1.000
_cell.length_c   1.000
_cell.angle_alpha   90.00
_cell.angle_beta   90.00
_cell.angle_gamma   90.00
#
_symmetry.space_group_name_H-M   'P 1'
#
loop_
_entity.id
_entity.type
_entity.pdbx_description
1 polymer ?
#
loop_
_entity_poly.entity_id
_entity_poly.type
_entity_poly.pdbx_seq_one_letter_code
_entity_poly.pdbx_strand_id
1 'polypeptide(L)'
;MLLILASGAAALAVATPIHSAEITHASNAYRASYETESTVRFREVESRFANRPSMPVCRWQAELVVNRDVATQGRTLAAVAKPIHRFAPLSGSHAGGCTAARDEIEAEVARHASARAAEAVAVAQRDRSVLLASLTAFMRCPRRTP
;
A
#
# COMPACT_ATOMS: atom_id res chain seq x y z
N MET A 1 4.89 31.82 21.90
CA MET A 1 5.20 31.37 20.52
C MET A 1 5.37 29.85 20.56
N LEU A 2 4.43 29.09 20.00
CA LEU A 2 4.52 27.62 19.90
C LEU A 2 5.36 27.26 18.66
N LEU A 3 6.55 26.70 18.85
CA LEU A 3 7.28 26.05 17.76
C LEU A 3 6.78 24.59 17.68
N ILE A 4 5.95 24.31 16.67
CA ILE A 4 5.59 22.95 16.28
C ILE A 4 6.71 22.47 15.35
N LEU A 5 7.69 21.74 15.90
CA LEU A 5 8.63 20.97 15.09
C LEU A 5 7.84 19.78 14.53
N ALA A 6 7.40 19.90 13.28
CA ALA A 6 6.84 18.77 12.55
C ALA A 6 8.00 17.84 12.17
N SER A 7 8.27 16.84 13.01
CA SER A 7 9.18 15.74 12.66
C SER A 7 8.62 15.04 11.41
N GLY A 8 9.42 15.04 10.33
CA GLY A 8 9.02 14.49 9.04
C GLY A 8 8.65 13.01 9.14
N ALA A 9 7.44 12.67 8.70
CA ALA A 9 7.00 11.29 8.60
C ALA A 9 7.79 10.59 7.49
N ALA A 10 8.76 9.75 7.86
CA ALA A 10 9.35 8.80 6.92
C ALA A 10 8.37 7.64 6.71
N ALA A 11 7.66 7.65 5.60
CA ALA A 11 6.86 6.51 5.18
C ALA A 11 7.77 5.45 4.57
N LEU A 12 7.71 4.23 5.10
CA LEU A 12 8.28 3.06 4.45
C LEU A 12 7.20 2.43 3.60
N ALA A 13 7.52 2.17 2.34
CA ALA A 13 6.70 1.35 1.46
C ALA A 13 7.43 0.04 1.18
N VAL A 14 6.77 -1.09 1.39
CA VAL A 14 7.28 -2.41 1.01
C VAL A 14 6.28 -3.04 0.06
N ALA A 15 6.70 -3.26 -1.18
CA ALA A 15 5.93 -3.96 -2.20
C ALA A 15 6.34 -5.44 -2.27
N THR A 16 5.38 -6.34 -2.38
CA THR A 16 5.61 -7.80 -2.47
C THR A 16 4.73 -8.38 -3.58
N PRO A 17 5.32 -8.95 -4.64
CA PRO A 17 4.56 -9.63 -5.69
C PRO A 17 3.76 -10.80 -5.12
N ILE A 18 2.47 -10.90 -5.46
CA ILE A 18 1.59 -11.96 -4.96
C ILE A 18 0.98 -12.82 -6.07
N HIS A 19 0.74 -12.27 -7.25
CA HIS A 19 0.08 -12.98 -8.34
C HIS A 19 0.40 -12.33 -9.69
N SER A 20 0.40 -13.13 -10.75
CA SER A 20 0.40 -12.60 -12.12
C SER A 20 -0.46 -13.49 -13.01
N ALA A 21 -1.07 -12.89 -14.01
CA ALA A 21 -1.94 -13.59 -14.95
C ALA A 21 -1.79 -13.03 -16.37
N GLU A 22 -1.73 -13.95 -17.34
CA GLU A 22 -1.88 -13.60 -18.75
C GLU A 22 -3.37 -13.54 -19.11
N ILE A 23 -3.73 -12.50 -19.85
CA ILE A 23 -5.11 -12.22 -20.24
C ILE A 23 -5.12 -11.89 -21.72
N THR A 24 -5.81 -12.72 -22.50
CA THR A 24 -6.14 -12.41 -23.88
C THR A 24 -7.50 -11.73 -23.93
N HIS A 25 -7.56 -10.53 -24.50
CA HIS A 25 -8.81 -9.78 -24.66
C HIS A 25 -8.78 -8.96 -25.95
N ALA A 26 -9.82 -9.09 -26.78
CA ALA A 26 -9.94 -8.41 -28.08
C ALA A 26 -8.64 -8.48 -28.94
N SER A 27 -8.11 -9.69 -29.10
CA SER A 27 -6.87 -9.98 -29.86
C SER A 27 -5.59 -9.35 -29.31
N ASN A 28 -5.62 -8.76 -28.11
CA ASN A 28 -4.45 -8.26 -27.41
C ASN A 28 -4.09 -9.18 -26.25
N ALA A 29 -2.78 -9.36 -26.02
CA ALA A 29 -2.25 -10.03 -24.83
C ALA A 29 -1.86 -8.99 -23.78
N TYR A 30 -2.31 -9.21 -22.56
CA TYR A 30 -2.04 -8.38 -21.40
C TYR A 30 -1.46 -9.24 -20.28
N ARG A 31 -0.43 -8.72 -19.62
CA ARG A 31 0.08 -9.27 -18.36
C ARG A 31 -0.45 -8.42 -17.22
N ALA A 32 -1.27 -9.01 -16.37
CA ALA A 32 -1.66 -8.41 -15.09
C ALA A 32 -0.67 -8.87 -14.00
N SER A 33 -0.13 -7.92 -13.26
CA SER A 33 0.74 -8.16 -12.11
C SER A 33 0.08 -7.58 -10.87
N TYR A 34 0.14 -8.33 -9.77
CA TYR A 34 -0.48 -7.95 -8.51
C TYR A 34 0.56 -8.03 -7.41
N GLU A 35 0.57 -7.01 -6.56
CA GLU A 35 1.46 -6.91 -5.42
C GLU A 35 0.71 -6.37 -4.21
N THR A 36 1.16 -6.74 -3.02
CA THR A 36 0.77 -6.03 -1.79
C THR A 36 1.77 -4.94 -1.50
N GLU A 37 1.29 -3.74 -1.17
CA GLU A 37 2.11 -2.64 -0.69
C GLU A 37 1.71 -2.31 0.75
N SER A 38 2.68 -2.36 1.66
CA SER A 38 2.53 -1.90 3.05
C SER A 38 3.12 -0.52 3.20
N THR A 39 2.36 0.44 3.73
CA THR A 39 2.88 1.77 4.08
C THR A 39 2.72 2.04 5.57
N VAL A 40 3.76 2.55 6.23
CA VAL A 40 3.72 2.84 7.68
C VAL A 40 3.89 4.34 7.91
N ARG A 41 3.06 4.92 8.77
CA ARG A 41 3.17 6.29 9.24
C ARG A 41 3.46 6.30 10.74
N PHE A 42 4.50 7.05 11.10
CA PHE A 42 4.91 7.26 12.49
C PHE A 42 4.53 8.66 12.96
N ARG A 43 4.15 8.76 14.23
CA ARG A 43 3.89 10.02 14.91
C ARG A 43 4.46 9.93 16.32
N GLU A 44 5.57 10.64 16.53
CA GLU A 44 6.11 10.82 17.86
C GLU A 44 5.30 11.88 18.62
N VAL A 45 4.85 11.52 19.81
CA VAL A 45 4.09 12.40 20.69
C VAL A 45 4.95 12.66 21.91
N GLU A 46 5.58 13.83 21.95
CA GLU A 46 6.23 14.32 23.16
C GLU A 46 5.15 14.73 24.17
N SER A 47 5.29 14.22 25.39
CA SER A 47 4.58 14.79 26.53
C SER A 47 5.32 16.08 26.94
N ARG A 48 4.62 17.21 27.00
CA ARG A 48 5.17 18.47 27.52
C ARG A 48 4.57 18.75 28.89
N PHE A 49 5.11 18.12 29.93
CA PHE A 49 4.85 18.56 31.30
C PHE A 49 6.02 19.43 31.76
N ALA A 50 5.74 20.72 32.01
CA ALA A 50 6.75 21.73 32.36
C ALA A 50 7.61 21.36 33.58
N ASN A 51 7.13 20.44 34.42
CA ASN A 51 7.72 20.18 35.73
C ASN A 51 8.15 18.71 35.93
N ARG A 52 7.99 17.83 34.93
CA ARG A 52 8.33 16.40 35.05
C ARG A 52 8.98 15.86 33.77
N PRO A 53 10.07 15.08 33.86
CA PRO A 53 10.57 14.34 32.71
C PRO A 53 9.49 13.37 32.24
N SER A 54 9.22 13.37 30.94
CA SER A 54 8.27 12.47 30.33
C SER A 54 8.88 11.81 29.11
N MET A 55 8.61 10.52 28.96
CA MET A 55 9.05 9.77 27.80
C MET A 55 8.12 10.08 26.60
N PRO A 56 8.67 10.25 25.39
CA PRO A 56 7.85 10.31 24.19
C PRO A 56 7.09 8.99 24.01
N VAL A 57 5.98 9.04 23.27
CA VAL A 57 5.25 7.86 22.82
C VAL A 57 5.25 7.86 21.31
N CYS A 58 5.74 6.79 20.69
CA CYS A 58 5.59 6.59 19.26
C CYS A 58 4.21 6.00 18.99
N ARG A 59 3.36 6.72 18.25
CA ARG A 59 2.12 6.19 17.69
C ARG A 59 2.36 5.86 16.23
N TRP A 60 1.79 4.76 15.73
CA TRP A 60 1.95 4.37 14.35
C TRP A 60 0.68 3.77 13.76
N GLN A 61 0.58 3.85 12.44
CA GLN A 61 -0.48 3.23 11.66
C GLN A 61 0.12 2.69 10.36
N ALA A 62 -0.28 1.48 9.98
CA ALA A 62 0.08 0.84 8.74
C ALA A 62 -1.15 0.58 7.87
N GLU A 63 -1.00 0.83 6.57
CA GLU A 63 -1.96 0.48 5.54
C GLU A 63 -1.38 -0.67 4.71
N LEU A 64 -2.23 -1.64 4.33
CA LEU A 64 -1.89 -2.72 3.42
C LEU A 64 -2.87 -2.69 2.24
N VAL A 65 -2.33 -2.62 1.03
CA VAL A 65 -3.11 -2.45 -0.20
C VAL A 65 -2.71 -3.52 -1.20
N VAL A 66 -3.66 -4.06 -1.96
CA VAL A 66 -3.37 -4.86 -3.16
C VAL A 66 -3.42 -3.93 -4.37
N ASN A 67 -2.28 -3.76 -5.02
CA ASN A 67 -2.14 -3.01 -6.26
C ASN A 67 -2.18 -3.95 -7.46
N ARG A 68 -2.69 -3.42 -8.57
CA ARG A 68 -2.67 -4.07 -9.87
C ARG A 68 -1.98 -3.18 -10.88
N ASP A 69 -1.02 -3.76 -11.58
CA ASP A 69 -0.47 -3.24 -12.82
C ASP A 69 -0.87 -4.11 -14.01
N VAL A 70 -0.93 -3.49 -15.18
CA VAL A 70 -1.23 -4.19 -16.43
C VAL A 70 -0.28 -3.69 -17.49
N ALA A 71 0.37 -4.61 -18.19
CA ALA A 71 1.25 -4.30 -19.31
C ALA A 71 0.77 -4.99 -20.59
N THR A 72 1.00 -4.36 -21.74
CA THR A 72 0.85 -4.97 -23.06
C THR A 72 2.01 -4.54 -23.95
N GLN A 73 2.56 -5.46 -24.74
CA GLN A 73 3.68 -5.18 -25.64
C GLN A 73 4.86 -4.46 -24.94
N GLY A 74 5.15 -4.85 -23.69
CA GLY A 74 6.22 -4.25 -22.88
C GLY A 74 5.92 -2.86 -22.30
N ARG A 75 4.70 -2.33 -22.44
CA ARG A 75 4.31 -1.02 -21.89
C ARG A 75 3.22 -1.13 -20.84
N THR A 76 3.39 -0.42 -19.73
CA THR A 76 2.37 -0.31 -18.68
C THR A 76 1.18 0.51 -19.15
N LEU A 77 -0.02 0.04 -18.83
CA LEU A 77 -1.30 0.67 -19.12
C LEU A 77 -1.80 1.39 -17.87
N ALA A 78 -1.34 2.62 -17.66
CA ALA A 78 -1.69 3.41 -16.47
C ALA A 78 -3.21 3.59 -16.28
N ALA A 79 -3.99 3.60 -17.36
CA ALA A 79 -5.45 3.75 -17.30
C ALA A 79 -6.19 2.60 -16.58
N VAL A 80 -5.56 1.43 -16.44
CA VAL A 80 -6.14 0.25 -15.77
C VAL A 80 -5.34 -0.21 -14.55
N ALA A 81 -4.17 0.39 -14.32
CA ALA A 81 -3.36 0.19 -13.12
C ALA A 81 -3.97 0.95 -11.93
N LYS A 82 -4.25 0.26 -10.82
CA LYS A 82 -4.87 0.87 -9.62
C LYS A 82 -4.80 -0.04 -8.39
N PRO A 83 -4.96 0.52 -7.18
CA PRO A 83 -5.37 -0.25 -6.00
C PRO A 83 -6.70 -0.96 -6.24
N ILE A 84 -6.74 -2.27 -5.97
CA ILE A 84 -7.95 -3.09 -6.12
C ILE A 84 -8.57 -3.49 -4.77
N HIS A 85 -7.79 -3.43 -3.69
CA HIS A 85 -8.27 -3.76 -2.35
C HIS A 85 -7.45 -3.06 -1.27
N ARG A 86 -8.09 -2.69 -0.17
CA ARG A 86 -7.44 -2.14 1.03
C ARG A 86 -7.88 -2.97 2.23
N PHE A 87 -6.91 -3.52 2.95
CA PHE A 87 -7.18 -4.24 4.18
C PHE A 87 -7.48 -3.25 5.32
N ALA A 88 -8.07 -3.74 6.40
CA ALA A 88 -8.25 -2.94 7.61
C ALA A 88 -6.88 -2.44 8.11
N PRO A 89 -6.75 -1.15 8.47
CA PRO A 89 -5.47 -0.61 8.91
C PRO A 89 -5.05 -1.24 10.24
N LEU A 90 -3.74 -1.43 10.40
CA LEU A 90 -3.12 -1.83 11.66
C LEU A 90 -2.58 -0.58 12.36
N SER A 91 -2.71 -0.50 13.68
CA SER A 91 -2.19 0.65 14.42
C SER A 91 -1.77 0.25 15.83
N GLY A 92 -0.81 0.98 16.38
CA GLY A 92 -0.26 0.68 17.70
C GLY A 92 0.51 1.85 18.30
N SER A 93 1.15 1.57 19.43
CA SER A 93 2.02 2.53 20.11
C SER A 93 3.13 1.85 20.88
N HIS A 94 4.31 2.46 20.90
CA HIS A 94 5.46 2.05 21.71
C HIS A 94 5.89 3.20 22.62
N ALA A 95 6.39 2.87 23.81
CA ALA A 95 7.05 3.85 24.67
C ALA A 95 8.41 4.23 24.07
N GLY A 96 8.78 5.50 24.19
CA GLY A 96 10.01 6.03 23.60
C GLY A 96 9.79 6.63 22.20
N GLY A 97 10.90 7.00 21.57
CA GLY A 97 10.89 7.64 20.25
C GLY A 97 10.63 6.66 19.12
N CYS A 98 10.09 7.16 18.00
CA CYS A 98 9.73 6.29 16.87
C CYS A 98 10.92 5.61 16.20
N THR A 99 12.10 6.23 16.24
CA THR A 99 13.33 5.64 15.71
C THR A 99 13.69 4.36 16.48
N ALA A 100 13.51 4.34 17.80
CA ALA A 100 13.86 3.18 18.64
C ALA A 100 12.88 2.01 18.46
N ALA A 101 11.60 2.30 18.16
CA ALA A 101 10.56 1.29 17.98
C ALA A 101 10.45 0.77 16.54
N ARG A 102 11.24 1.31 15.60
CA ARG A 102 11.06 1.12 14.16
C ARG A 102 11.10 -0.35 13.74
N ASP A 103 12.14 -1.09 14.15
CA ASP A 103 12.34 -2.48 13.74
C ASP A 103 11.24 -3.40 14.30
N GLU A 104 10.77 -3.12 15.52
CA GLU A 104 9.67 -3.87 16.14
C GLU A 104 8.35 -3.65 15.37
N ILE A 105 8.08 -2.40 14.99
CA ILE A 105 6.90 -2.02 14.21
C ILE A 105 6.97 -2.62 12.80
N GLU A 106 8.13 -2.57 12.14
CA GLU A 106 8.34 -3.19 10.82
C GLU A 106 8.09 -4.71 10.88
N ALA A 107 8.58 -5.38 11.93
CA ALA A 107 8.34 -6.82 12.13
C ALA A 107 6.84 -7.12 12.36
N GLU A 108 6.12 -6.27 13.08
CA GLU A 108 4.67 -6.42 13.27
C GLU A 108 3.89 -6.26 11.97
N VAL A 109 4.23 -5.24 11.18
CA VAL A 109 3.63 -4.99 9.86
C VAL A 109 3.92 -6.16 8.91
N ALA A 110 5.14 -6.69 8.90
CA ALA A 110 5.49 -7.86 8.09
C ALA A 110 4.71 -9.12 8.49
N ARG A 111 4.51 -9.36 9.80
CA ARG A 111 3.64 -10.45 10.29
C ARG A 111 2.20 -10.26 9.84
N HIS A 112 1.68 -9.04 9.91
CA HIS A 112 0.33 -8.72 9.46
C HIS A 112 0.16 -8.96 7.95
N ALA A 113 1.10 -8.49 7.13
CA ALA A 113 1.09 -8.73 5.69
C ALA A 113 1.13 -10.23 5.36
N SER A 114 1.98 -10.99 6.06
CA SER A 114 2.08 -12.45 5.91
C SER A 114 0.75 -13.15 6.27
N ALA A 115 0.09 -12.72 7.34
CA ALA A 115 -1.20 -13.26 7.75
C ALA A 115 -2.33 -12.99 6.73
N ARG A 116 -2.17 -11.98 5.87
CA ARG A 116 -3.12 -11.61 4.80
C ARG A 116 -2.75 -12.12 3.41
N ALA A 117 -1.60 -12.79 3.26
CA ALA A 117 -1.10 -13.19 1.94
C ALA A 117 -2.10 -14.06 1.14
N ALA A 118 -2.72 -15.06 1.78
CA ALA A 118 -3.71 -15.91 1.11
C ALA A 118 -4.96 -15.14 0.68
N GLU A 119 -5.43 -14.21 1.51
CA GLU A 119 -6.57 -13.33 1.20
C GLU A 119 -6.23 -12.39 0.04
N ALA A 120 -5.01 -11.83 0.03
CA ALA A 120 -4.52 -10.96 -1.05
C ALA A 120 -4.46 -11.70 -2.39
N VAL A 121 -3.98 -12.94 -2.41
CA VAL A 121 -3.99 -13.80 -3.61
C VAL A 121 -5.43 -14.06 -4.07
N ALA A 122 -6.35 -14.38 -3.16
CA ALA A 122 -7.76 -14.59 -3.50
C ALA A 122 -8.45 -13.33 -4.04
N VAL A 123 -8.07 -12.15 -3.57
CA VAL A 123 -8.49 -10.86 -4.14
C VAL A 123 -7.97 -10.72 -5.57
N ALA A 124 -6.67 -10.93 -5.81
CA ALA A 124 -6.06 -10.82 -7.12
C ALA A 124 -6.67 -11.79 -8.14
N GLN A 125 -6.95 -13.04 -7.75
CA GLN A 125 -7.59 -14.03 -8.61
C GLN A 125 -9.03 -13.65 -8.99
N ARG A 126 -9.79 -13.05 -8.08
CA ARG A 126 -11.19 -12.62 -8.32
C ARG A 126 -11.30 -11.35 -9.17
N ASP A 127 -10.24 -10.56 -9.27
CA ASP A 127 -10.22 -9.30 -10.02
C ASP A 127 -10.37 -9.49 -11.55
N ARG A 128 -10.19 -10.71 -12.08
CA ARG A 128 -10.22 -10.98 -13.53
C ARG A 128 -11.42 -10.37 -14.26
N SER A 129 -12.63 -10.50 -13.73
CA SER A 129 -13.84 -9.97 -14.38
C SER A 129 -13.86 -8.44 -14.41
N VAL A 130 -13.42 -7.79 -13.33
CA VAL A 130 -13.31 -6.33 -13.21
C VAL A 130 -12.23 -5.80 -14.17
N LEU A 131 -11.12 -6.52 -14.31
CA LEU A 131 -10.07 -6.16 -15.25
C LEU A 131 -10.55 -6.24 -16.71
N LEU A 132 -11.24 -7.32 -17.10
CA LEU A 132 -11.82 -7.43 -18.46
C LEU A 132 -12.81 -6.30 -18.77
N ALA A 133 -13.63 -5.90 -17.79
CA ALA A 133 -14.51 -4.75 -17.93
C ALA A 133 -13.71 -3.44 -18.11
N SER A 134 -12.66 -3.24 -17.32
CA SER A 134 -11.78 -2.07 -17.40
C SER A 134 -11.06 -1.97 -18.76
N LEU A 135 -10.56 -3.09 -19.28
CA LEU A 135 -9.93 -3.16 -20.61
C LEU A 135 -10.94 -2.87 -21.73
N THR A 136 -12.18 -3.37 -21.61
CA THR A 136 -13.26 -3.07 -22.55
C THR A 136 -13.59 -1.58 -22.56
N ALA A 137 -13.70 -0.95 -21.39
CA ALA A 137 -13.94 0.49 -21.27
C ALA A 137 -12.78 1.30 -21.86
N PHE A 138 -11.53 0.91 -21.60
CA PHE A 138 -10.35 1.56 -22.16
C PHE A 138 -10.34 1.54 -23.70
N MET A 139 -10.64 0.40 -24.32
CA MET A 139 -10.66 0.30 -25.79
C MET A 139 -11.80 1.09 -26.44
N ARG A 140 -12.92 1.29 -25.72
CA ARG A 140 -14.06 2.07 -26.20
C ARG A 140 -13.88 3.57 -26.04
N CYS A 141 -12.90 4.02 -25.24
CA CYS A 141 -12.64 5.44 -25.07
C CYS A 141 -11.86 5.96 -26.30
N PRO A 142 -12.44 6.83 -27.14
CA PRO A 142 -11.69 7.42 -28.24
C PRO A 142 -10.50 8.17 -27.64
N ARG A 143 -9.29 7.82 -28.07
CA ARG A 143 -8.06 8.55 -27.69
C ARG A 143 -8.28 10.02 -28.05
N ARG A 144 -8.55 10.87 -27.06
CA ARG A 144 -8.30 12.31 -27.19
C ARG A 144 -6.79 12.44 -27.25
N THR A 145 -6.24 12.44 -28.45
CA THR A 145 -4.92 13.03 -28.69
C THR A 145 -4.97 14.49 -28.26
N PRO A 146 -3.94 14.99 -27.53
CA PRO A 146 -3.79 16.41 -27.29
C PRO A 146 -3.66 17.19 -28.60
#